data_AF-A0A0N0CVP5-F1
#
_entry.id   AF-A0A0N0CVP5-F1
#
_cell.length_a   1.000
_cell.length_b   1.000
_cell.length_c   1.000
_cell.angle_alpha   90.00
_cell.angle_beta   90.00
_cell.angle_gamma   90.00
#
_symmetry.space_group_name_H-M   'P 1'
#
loop_
_entity.id
_entity.type
_entity.pdbx_description
1 polymer ?
#
loop_
_entity_poly.entity_id
_entity_poly.type
_entity_poly.pdbx_seq_one_letter_code
_entity_poly.pdbx_strand_id
1 'polypeptide(L)' 'MLKNVEGDVIGLVKQKGCPLCGEENDCGVTKGEQQCWCMAVEFPQHLLATVAQEPKSCICQGCLNTYKKD' A
#
# COMPACT_ATOMS: atom_id res chain seq x y z
N MET A 1 5.26 -30.17 14.50
CA MET A 1 5.01 -28.71 14.38
C MET A 1 5.00 -28.37 12.90
N LEU A 2 3.87 -28.63 12.24
CA LEU A 2 3.70 -28.27 10.84
C LEU A 2 3.49 -26.75 10.82
N LYS A 3 4.49 -26.01 10.35
CA LYS A 3 4.28 -24.62 9.97
C LYS A 3 3.43 -24.69 8.70
N ASN A 4 2.14 -24.39 8.82
CA ASN A 4 1.23 -24.25 7.70
C ASN A 4 1.82 -23.19 6.76
N VAL A 5 2.41 -23.62 5.65
CA VAL A 5 2.71 -22.76 4.51
C VAL A 5 1.56 -22.99 3.56
N GLU A 6 0.55 -22.15 3.69
CA GLU A 6 -0.60 -22.14 2.81
C GLU A 6 -0.17 -21.77 1.38
N GLY A 7 -0.47 -22.65 0.43
CA GLY A 7 -1.21 -22.24 -0.76
C GLY A 7 -0.42 -21.58 -1.88
N ASP A 8 0.38 -22.36 -2.59
CA ASP A 8 0.76 -22.06 -3.98
C ASP A 8 -0.45 -22.31 -4.92
N VAL A 9 -1.34 -21.33 -5.09
CA VAL A 9 -2.26 -21.25 -6.24
C VAL A 9 -2.51 -19.79 -6.66
N ILE A 10 -2.38 -19.54 -7.97
CA ILE A 10 -2.79 -18.35 -8.75
C ILE A 10 -2.24 -16.96 -8.34
N GLY A 11 -1.08 -16.57 -8.90
CA GLY A 11 -0.81 -15.18 -9.30
C GLY A 11 -1.07 -14.07 -8.27
N LEU A 12 -0.80 -14.29 -6.98
CA LEU A 12 -0.93 -13.26 -5.96
C LEU A 12 0.19 -12.23 -6.14
N VAL A 13 -0.16 -11.06 -6.68
CA VAL A 13 0.68 -9.87 -6.54
C VAL A 13 0.81 -9.62 -5.05
N LYS A 14 1.91 -10.08 -4.45
CA LYS A 14 2.24 -9.83 -3.05
C LYS A 14 2.30 -8.30 -2.90
N GLN A 15 1.28 -7.71 -2.28
CA GLN A 15 1.28 -6.30 -1.94
C GLN A 15 2.56 -6.03 -1.16
N LYS A 16 3.50 -5.30 -1.77
CA LYS A 16 4.60 -4.74 -1.01
C LYS A 16 3.98 -3.72 -0.04
N GLY A 17 4.39 -3.77 1.21
CA GLY A 17 4.00 -2.76 2.20
C GLY A 17 4.31 -1.35 1.70
N CYS A 18 3.85 -0.34 2.44
CA CYS A 18 4.10 1.05 2.11
C CYS A 18 5.59 1.28 1.87
N PRO A 19 6.00 1.86 0.73
CA PRO A 19 7.42 2.02 0.39
C PRO A 19 8.15 3.02 1.31
N LEU A 20 7.41 3.79 2.12
CA LEU A 20 7.95 4.77 3.04
C LEU A 20 8.23 4.19 4.44
N CYS A 21 7.41 3.25 4.91
CA CYS A 21 7.52 2.72 6.28
C CYS A 21 7.54 1.19 6.39
N GLY A 22 7.27 0.45 5.32
CA GLY A 22 7.21 -1.01 5.28
C GLY A 22 5.89 -1.62 5.81
N GLU A 23 5.06 -0.84 6.50
CA GLU A 23 3.79 -1.29 7.07
C GLU A 23 2.71 -1.57 6.01
N GLU A 24 1.61 -2.21 6.39
CA GLU A 24 0.48 -2.40 5.49
C GLU A 24 -0.07 -1.07 4.96
N ASN A 25 -0.46 -1.07 3.70
CA ASN A 25 -1.05 0.08 3.02
C ASN A 25 -2.59 0.08 3.05
N ASP A 26 -3.19 -0.99 3.58
CA ASP A 26 -4.63 -1.21 3.62
C ASP A 26 -5.34 -1.05 2.26
N CYS A 27 -4.73 -1.56 1.20
CA CYS A 27 -5.31 -1.49 -0.14
C CYS A 27 -6.62 -2.29 -0.25
N GLY A 28 -7.76 -1.59 -0.30
CA GLY A 28 -9.08 -2.20 -0.48
C GLY A 28 -9.20 -3.05 -1.75
N VAL A 29 -8.55 -2.63 -2.85
CA VAL A 29 -8.58 -3.37 -4.13
C VAL A 29 -8.00 -4.79 -3.99
N THR A 30 -6.88 -4.95 -3.27
CA THR A 30 -6.31 -6.29 -3.03
C THR A 30 -7.11 -7.10 -2.01
N LYS A 31 -7.88 -6.43 -1.16
CA LYS A 31 -8.87 -7.08 -0.29
C LYS A 31 -10.18 -7.45 -1.02
N GLY A 32 -10.30 -7.14 -2.32
CA GLY A 32 -11.48 -7.44 -3.14
C GLY A 32 -12.58 -6.37 -3.07
N GLU A 33 -12.29 -5.20 -2.53
CA GLU A 33 -13.21 -4.08 -2.45
C GLU A 33 -13.25 -3.29 -3.76
N GLN A 34 -14.39 -2.66 -4.06
CA GLN A 34 -14.57 -1.84 -5.27
C GLN A 34 -13.82 -0.50 -5.20
N GLN A 35 -13.48 -0.05 -3.99
CA GLN A 35 -12.81 1.21 -3.73
C GLN A 35 -11.69 1.01 -2.72
N CYS A 36 -10.75 1.93 -2.67
CA CYS A 36 -9.72 1.99 -1.65
C CYS A 36 -9.76 3.36 -0.97
N TRP A 37 -9.42 3.43 0.32
CA TRP A 37 -9.35 4.70 1.06
C TRP A 37 -8.48 5.75 0.34
N CYS A 38 -7.42 5.32 -0.37
CA CYS A 38 -6.51 6.22 -1.08
C CYS A 38 -7.18 6.94 -2.26
N MET A 39 -8.30 6.44 -2.77
CA MET A 39 -9.06 7.07 -3.86
C MET A 39 -9.90 8.26 -3.38
N ALA A 40 -10.15 8.36 -2.07
CA ALA A 40 -10.96 9.42 -1.47
C ALA A 40 -10.12 10.58 -0.91
N VAL A 41 -8.80 10.59 -1.12
CA VAL A 41 -7.89 11.58 -0.56
C VAL A 41 -6.92 12.11 -1.61
N GLU A 42 -6.48 13.36 -1.40
CA GLU A 42 -5.43 13.96 -2.22
C GLU A 42 -4.04 13.66 -1.64
N PHE A 43 -3.14 13.23 -2.54
CA PHE A 43 -1.72 13.04 -2.27
C PHE A 43 -0.92 14.27 -2.71
N PRO A 44 -0.15 14.88 -1.81
CA PRO A 44 0.75 15.97 -2.17
C PRO A 44 1.77 15.55 -3.24
N GLN A 45 2.01 16.38 -4.25
CA GLN A 45 2.88 16.03 -5.40
C GLN A 45 4.30 15.64 -4.98
N HIS A 46 4.90 16.36 -4.03
CA HIS A 46 6.22 16.02 -3.46
C HIS A 46 6.26 14.62 -2.81
N LEU A 47 5.16 14.16 -2.19
CA LEU A 47 5.07 12.81 -1.61
C LEU A 47 5.11 11.75 -2.72
N LEU A 48 4.37 11.99 -3.79
CA LEU A 48 4.36 11.12 -4.98
C LEU A 48 5.73 11.09 -5.66
N ALA A 49 6.43 12.23 -5.69
CA ALA A 49 7.78 12.32 -6.22
C ALA A 49 8.79 11.48 -5.41
N THR A 50 8.63 11.40 -4.09
CA THR A 50 9.47 10.54 -3.23
C THR A 50 9.33 9.06 -3.57
N VAL A 51 8.14 8.60 -3.95
CA VAL A 51 7.87 7.18 -4.26
C VAL A 51 7.94 6.85 -5.75
N ALA A 52 8.28 7.82 -6.61
CA ALA A 52 8.23 7.68 -8.07
C ALA A 52 9.14 6.56 -8.63
N GLN A 53 10.14 6.12 -7.86
CA GLN A 53 11.02 4.99 -8.23
C GLN A 53 10.31 3.64 -8.17
N GLU A 54 9.18 3.53 -7.46
CA GLU A 54 8.34 2.34 -7.41
C GLU A 54 6.99 2.60 -8.09
N PRO A 55 6.95 2.55 -9.44
CA PRO A 55 5.69 2.74 -10.15
C PRO A 55 4.71 1.64 -9.71
N LYS A 56 3.56 2.07 -9.17
CA LYS A 56 2.42 1.25 -8.67
C LYS A 56 2.48 0.81 -7.20
N SER A 57 3.33 1.39 -6.36
CA SER A 57 3.28 1.14 -4.91
C SER A 57 2.23 2.02 -4.21
N CYS A 58 1.42 1.43 -3.31
CA CYS A 58 0.46 2.18 -2.49
C CYS A 58 1.15 2.80 -1.27
N ILE A 59 0.77 4.03 -0.92
CA ILE A 59 1.22 4.72 0.31
C ILE A 59 0.17 4.51 1.40
N CYS A 60 0.56 4.19 2.64
CA CYS A 60 -0.37 4.01 3.75
C CYS A 60 -0.93 5.35 4.28
N GLN A 61 -2.09 5.29 4.93
CA GLN A 61 -2.73 6.48 5.50
C GLN A 61 -1.89 7.12 6.61
N GLY A 62 -1.10 6.32 7.34
CA GLY A 62 -0.15 6.80 8.34
C GLY A 62 0.89 7.75 7.74
N CYS A 63 1.59 7.34 6.68
CA CYS A 63 2.59 8.18 6.03
C CYS A 63 1.97 9.43 5.40
N LEU A 64 0.79 9.33 4.78
CA LEU A 64 0.08 10.51 4.28
C LEU A 64 -0.22 11.51 5.40
N ASN A 65 -0.70 11.03 6.55
CA ASN A 65 -1.05 11.87 7.69
C ASN A 65 0.16 12.51 8.37
N THR A 66 1.26 11.76 8.52
CA THR A 66 2.52 12.32 9.05
C THR A 66 3.01 13.45 8.16
N TYR A 67 3.02 13.22 6.86
CA TYR A 67 3.54 14.17 5.89
C TYR A 67 2.67 15.43 5.71
N LYS A 68 1.35 15.34 5.96
CA LYS A 68 0.46 16.52 5.96
C LYS A 68 0.56 17.39 7.22
N LYS A 69 1.21 16.90 8.27
CA LYS A 69 1.39 17.65 9.54
C LYS A 69 2.70 18.44 9.58
N ASP A 70 3.60 18.18 8.64
CA ASP A 70 4.87 18.89 8.43
C ASP A 70 4.69 20.04 7.42
#